data_AF-E4TMI1-F1
#
_entry.id   AF-E4TMI1-F1
#
_cell.length_a   1.000
_cell.length_b   1.000
_cell.length_c   1.000
_cell.angle_alpha   90.00
_cell.angle_beta   90.00
_cell.angle_gamma   90.00
#
_symmetry.space_group_name_H-M   'P 1'
#
loop_
_entity.id
_entity.type
_entity.pdbx_description
1 polymer ?
#
loop_
_entity_poly.entity_id
_entity_poly.type
_entity_poly.pdbx_seq_one_letter_code
_entity_poly.pdbx_strand_id
1 'polypeptide(L)'
;MALARMKVLIYIPILIAVLSGCSEPATENQKYQVSVDYEYDMSRINRPSNRLSKNTLYLFFEQIFEQDTIDIYLNTKKTSERKIITTEDMLALADVFEFKNIEAIHSIKIRMNSGPILSINTENNEKNIWRVGFWSDTLRALPLRSPPIYD
;
A
#
# COMPACT_ATOMS: atom_id res chain seq x y z
N MET A 1 -25.71 -46.70 -68.23
CA MET A 1 -24.39 -46.13 -68.58
C MET A 1 -23.75 -45.68 -67.28
N ALA A 2 -22.64 -46.32 -66.91
CA ALA A 2 -21.85 -46.03 -65.72
C ALA A 2 -21.02 -44.75 -65.93
N LEU A 3 -20.74 -44.02 -64.85
CA LEU A 3 -19.40 -43.60 -64.38
C LEU A 3 -19.62 -42.68 -63.16
N ALA A 4 -19.49 -43.20 -61.95
CA ALA A 4 -18.24 -43.22 -61.20
C ALA A 4 -17.70 -41.80 -60.93
N ARG A 5 -17.86 -41.32 -59.70
CA ARG A 5 -16.80 -40.53 -59.05
C ARG A 5 -16.49 -41.10 -57.68
N MET A 6 -15.19 -41.32 -57.55
CA MET A 6 -14.43 -42.09 -56.60
C MET A 6 -14.12 -41.25 -55.35
N LYS A 7 -14.20 -41.92 -54.20
CA LYS A 7 -13.42 -41.82 -52.93
C LYS A 7 -12.43 -40.64 -52.84
N VAL A 8 -12.28 -39.94 -51.72
CA VAL A 8 -11.46 -40.39 -50.57
C VAL A 8 -11.48 -39.33 -49.45
N LEU A 9 -11.68 -39.83 -48.22
CA LEU A 9 -11.15 -39.46 -46.89
C LEU A 9 -10.99 -37.99 -46.41
N ILE A 10 -11.60 -37.77 -45.23
CA ILE A 10 -11.03 -37.29 -43.94
C ILE A 10 -10.23 -35.98 -43.95
N TYR A 11 -10.72 -34.97 -43.22
CA TYR A 11 -10.05 -34.42 -42.02
C TYR A 11 -10.97 -33.40 -41.32
N ILE A 12 -11.51 -33.79 -40.16
CA ILE A 12 -12.00 -32.85 -39.15
C ILE A 12 -10.75 -32.35 -38.41
N PRO A 13 -10.60 -31.03 -38.23
CA PRO A 13 -10.23 -30.56 -36.92
C PRO A 13 -11.25 -29.54 -36.42
N ILE A 14 -11.87 -29.96 -35.33
CA ILE A 14 -12.36 -29.14 -34.23
C ILE A 14 -11.46 -27.91 -34.07
N LEU A 15 -12.01 -26.71 -34.32
CA LEU A 15 -11.49 -25.48 -33.74
C LEU A 15 -12.56 -24.89 -32.84
N ILE A 16 -12.69 -25.50 -31.66
CA ILE A 16 -13.28 -24.84 -30.50
C ILE A 16 -12.29 -23.70 -30.17
N ALA A 17 -12.56 -22.52 -30.72
CA ALA A 17 -12.03 -21.30 -30.13
C ALA A 17 -12.79 -21.10 -28.82
N VAL A 18 -12.31 -21.77 -27.77
CA VAL A 18 -12.57 -21.33 -26.41
C VAL A 18 -11.95 -19.94 -26.36
N LEU A 19 -12.77 -18.91 -26.57
CA LEU A 19 -12.47 -17.58 -26.07
C LEU A 19 -12.57 -17.68 -24.55
N SER A 20 -11.61 -18.37 -23.96
CA SER A 20 -11.08 -18.06 -22.64
C SER A 20 -10.45 -16.69 -22.79
N GLY A 21 -11.30 -15.67 -22.90
CA GLY A 21 -10.97 -14.40 -22.30
C GLY A 21 -10.76 -14.75 -20.84
N CYS A 22 -9.50 -14.97 -20.45
CA CYS A 22 -9.06 -14.54 -19.15
C CYS A 22 -9.48 -13.07 -19.07
N SER A 23 -10.67 -12.83 -18.54
CA SER A 23 -10.93 -11.59 -17.84
C SER A 23 -9.87 -11.58 -16.74
N GLU A 24 -8.77 -10.89 -17.02
CA GLU A 24 -7.92 -10.38 -15.96
C GLU A 24 -8.89 -9.78 -14.93
N PRO A 25 -8.84 -10.20 -13.66
CA PRO A 25 -9.68 -9.57 -12.66
C PRO A 25 -9.33 -8.10 -12.72
N ALA A 26 -10.30 -7.29 -13.16
CA ALA A 26 -10.20 -5.85 -13.18
C ALA A 26 -9.74 -5.47 -11.78
N THR A 27 -8.46 -5.11 -11.66
CA THR A 27 -7.90 -4.61 -10.41
C THR A 27 -8.64 -3.31 -10.22
N GLU A 28 -9.66 -3.34 -9.36
CA GLU A 28 -10.45 -2.18 -9.01
C GLU A 28 -9.45 -1.11 -8.56
N ASN A 29 -9.18 -0.14 -9.44
CA ASN A 29 -8.32 0.98 -9.11
C ASN A 29 -9.04 1.73 -8.01
N GLN A 30 -8.70 1.43 -6.74
CA GLN A 30 -9.21 2.16 -5.60
C GLN A 30 -8.93 3.64 -5.84
N LYS A 31 -10.01 4.41 -5.95
CA LYS A 31 -9.98 5.85 -6.20
C LYS A 31 -9.70 6.56 -4.89
N TYR A 32 -8.44 6.57 -4.47
CA TYR A 32 -8.00 7.43 -3.38
C TYR A 32 -6.94 8.42 -3.88
N GLN A 33 -6.84 9.55 -3.21
CA GLN A 33 -5.82 10.57 -3.41
C GLN A 33 -4.73 10.40 -2.36
N VAL A 34 -3.54 10.95 -2.62
CA VAL A 34 -2.44 10.94 -1.65
C VAL A 34 -2.07 12.36 -1.26
N SER A 35 -1.77 12.55 0.02
CA SER A 35 -1.31 13.83 0.55
C SER A 35 -0.25 13.62 1.62
N VAL A 36 0.72 14.53 1.69
CA VAL A 36 1.73 14.54 2.75
C VAL A 36 1.74 15.91 3.36
N ASP A 37 1.50 15.96 4.66
CA ASP A 37 1.74 17.14 5.47
C ASP A 37 3.14 17.04 6.06
N TYR A 38 3.88 18.14 6.07
CA TYR A 38 5.19 18.23 6.70
C TYR A 38 5.14 19.05 7.98
N GLU A 39 4.03 19.69 8.32
CA GLU A 39 3.84 20.34 9.60
C GLU A 39 3.44 19.31 10.66
N TYR A 40 3.93 19.50 11.88
CA TYR A 40 3.53 18.65 12.99
C TYR A 40 2.06 18.84 13.29
N ASP A 41 1.33 17.75 13.49
CA ASP A 41 -0.02 17.82 14.03
C ASP A 41 0.03 18.36 15.47
N MET A 42 -0.53 19.56 15.64
CA MET A 42 -0.60 20.26 16.93
C MET A 42 -1.86 19.91 17.74
N SER A 43 -2.78 19.13 17.17
CA SER A 43 -4.11 18.90 17.76
C SER A 43 -4.13 17.90 18.91
N ARG A 44 -3.08 17.07 19.06
CA ARG A 44 -2.99 16.06 20.14
C ARG A 44 -2.10 16.53 21.28
N ILE A 45 -2.53 16.27 22.51
CA ILE A 45 -1.76 16.56 23.73
C ILE A 45 -0.47 15.74 23.67
N ASN A 46 0.66 16.44 23.48
CA ASN A 46 1.98 15.84 23.50
C ASN A 46 2.28 15.31 24.90
N ARG A 47 2.24 13.99 25.09
CA ARG A 47 2.92 13.37 26.22
C ARG A 47 4.29 12.93 25.72
N PRO A 48 5.40 13.40 26.33
CA PRO A 48 6.72 12.88 25.99
C PRO A 48 6.74 11.38 26.29
N SER A 49 6.76 10.56 25.24
CA SER A 49 7.02 9.14 25.36
C SER A 49 8.51 8.92 25.19
N ASN A 50 9.19 8.71 26.30
CA ASN A 50 10.64 8.45 26.33
C ASN A 50 10.99 7.05 25.80
N ARG A 51 10.04 6.33 25.19
CA ARG A 51 10.14 4.90 24.88
C ARG A 51 10.51 4.60 23.43
N LEU A 52 10.32 5.53 22.50
CA LEU A 52 10.70 5.31 21.10
C LEU A 52 12.13 5.77 20.82
N SER A 53 12.90 4.91 20.15
CA SER A 53 14.25 5.21 19.68
C SER A 53 14.26 6.33 18.65
N LYS A 54 15.10 7.35 18.84
CA LYS A 54 15.33 8.42 17.84
C LYS A 54 15.97 7.89 16.54
N ASN A 55 16.65 6.75 16.59
CA ASN A 55 17.31 6.14 15.42
C ASN A 55 16.37 5.19 14.64
N THR A 56 15.09 5.14 14.99
CA THR A 56 14.10 4.30 14.32
C THR A 56 13.03 5.20 13.71
N LEU A 57 12.69 4.94 12.46
CA LEU A 57 11.51 5.48 11.79
C LEU A 57 10.29 4.63 12.15
N TYR A 58 9.22 5.25 12.62
CA TYR A 58 7.95 4.63 12.93
C TYR A 58 6.86 5.15 12.00
N LEU A 59 6.12 4.23 11.37
CA LEU A 59 4.92 4.54 10.59
C LEU A 59 3.72 3.90 11.29
N PHE A 60 2.87 4.74 11.88
CA PHE A 60 1.62 4.33 12.51
C PHE A 60 0.50 4.40 11.47
N PHE A 61 -0.02 3.24 11.07
CA PHE A 61 -1.17 3.16 10.17
C PHE A 61 -2.44 3.18 11.01
N GLU A 62 -3.22 4.26 10.90
CA GLU A 62 -4.44 4.49 11.68
C GLU A 62 -5.64 4.69 10.77
N GLN A 63 -6.80 4.14 11.19
CA GLN A 63 -8.14 4.38 10.65
C GLN A 63 -8.40 3.88 9.21
N ILE A 64 -9.56 3.23 9.04
CA ILE A 64 -10.21 2.92 7.74
C ILE A 64 -9.30 2.07 6.82
N PHE A 65 -8.71 1.03 7.40
CA PHE A 65 -8.07 -0.06 6.65
C PHE A 65 -8.90 -1.33 6.75
N GLU A 66 -9.26 -1.93 5.61
CA GLU A 66 -10.21 -3.04 5.48
C GLU A 66 -9.57 -4.23 4.74
N GLN A 67 -8.54 -4.83 5.36
CA GLN A 67 -7.70 -5.88 4.74
C GLN A 67 -6.90 -5.36 3.54
N ASP A 68 -6.41 -4.13 3.66
CA ASP A 68 -5.62 -3.51 2.62
C ASP A 68 -4.19 -4.03 2.61
N THR A 69 -3.66 -4.27 1.41
CA THR A 69 -2.26 -4.60 1.19
C THR A 69 -1.43 -3.32 1.13
N ILE A 70 -0.48 -3.18 2.04
CA ILE A 70 0.50 -2.09 2.07
C ILE A 70 1.84 -2.60 1.56
N ASP A 71 2.39 -1.90 0.56
CA ASP A 71 3.78 -1.99 0.14
C ASP A 71 4.53 -0.73 0.61
N ILE A 72 5.65 -0.91 1.32
CA ILE A 72 6.55 0.18 1.74
C ILE A 72 7.89 0.04 1.03
N TYR A 73 8.39 1.14 0.48
CA TYR A 73 9.69 1.22 -0.19
C TYR A 73 10.54 2.30 0.47
N LEU A 74 11.82 2.00 0.71
CA LEU A 74 12.78 2.95 1.25
C LEU A 74 13.80 3.38 0.18
N ASN A 75 14.09 4.69 0.12
CA ASN A 75 14.99 5.38 -0.81
C ASN A 75 14.61 5.22 -2.29
N THR A 76 14.96 4.07 -2.86
CA THR A 76 14.67 3.66 -4.24
C THR A 76 14.73 2.14 -4.41
N LYS A 77 14.93 1.37 -3.32
CA LYS A 77 15.06 -0.09 -3.38
C LYS A 77 13.70 -0.77 -3.59
N LYS A 78 13.73 -2.02 -4.06
CA LYS A 78 12.58 -2.96 -4.06
C LYS A 78 11.91 -2.97 -2.67
N THR A 79 10.60 -3.21 -2.65
CA THR A 79 9.73 -3.26 -1.46
C THR A 79 10.50 -3.72 -0.21
N SER A 80 10.57 -2.83 0.78
CA SER A 80 11.19 -3.11 2.07
C SER A 80 10.29 -3.98 2.93
N GLU A 81 8.98 -3.70 2.94
CA GLU A 81 7.97 -4.51 3.61
C GLU A 81 6.66 -4.56 2.81
N ARG A 82 5.98 -5.70 2.89
CA ARG A 82 4.62 -5.89 2.35
C ARG A 82 3.77 -6.64 3.37
N LYS A 83 2.61 -6.09 3.72
CA LYS A 83 1.70 -6.69 4.72
C LYS A 83 0.25 -6.35 4.41
N ILE A 84 -0.67 -7.23 4.82
CA ILE A 84 -2.11 -6.95 4.82
C ILE A 84 -2.47 -6.43 6.20
N ILE A 85 -3.14 -5.28 6.27
CA ILE A 85 -3.50 -4.61 7.52
C ILE A 85 -5.00 -4.36 7.60
N THR A 86 -5.54 -4.35 8.81
CA THR A 86 -6.95 -4.05 9.10
C THR A 86 -6.99 -3.19 10.35
N THR A 87 -7.80 -2.14 10.35
CA THR A 87 -7.97 -1.28 11.54
C THR A 87 -8.72 -2.05 12.62
N GLU A 88 -8.16 -2.07 13.82
CA GLU A 88 -8.87 -2.53 15.01
C GLU A 88 -9.79 -1.42 15.52
N ASP A 89 -11.11 -1.67 15.53
CA ASP A 89 -12.13 -0.67 15.86
C ASP A 89 -11.92 0.01 17.22
N MET A 90 -11.42 -0.73 18.22
CA MET A 90 -11.20 -0.19 19.57
C MET A 90 -10.03 0.79 19.64
N LEU A 91 -8.94 0.49 18.91
CA LEU A 91 -7.70 1.26 18.97
C LEU A 91 -7.59 2.29 17.85
N ALA A 92 -8.41 2.18 16.80
CA ALA A 92 -8.26 2.91 15.55
C ALA A 92 -6.86 2.76 14.90
N LEU A 93 -6.13 1.71 15.29
CA LEU A 93 -4.80 1.35 14.81
C LEU A 93 -4.92 0.12 13.91
N ALA A 94 -4.27 0.15 12.76
CA ALA A 94 -4.15 -1.00 11.88
C ALA A 94 -2.80 -1.70 12.06
N ASP A 95 -1.70 -0.94 12.10
CA ASP A 95 -0.36 -1.51 12.24
C ASP A 95 0.71 -0.47 12.55
N VAL A 96 1.88 -0.94 12.98
CA VAL A 96 3.07 -0.11 13.17
C VAL A 96 4.26 -0.74 12.46
N PHE A 97 4.87 0.02 11.56
CA PHE A 97 6.10 -0.38 10.88
C PHE A 97 7.29 0.34 11.48
N GLU A 98 8.38 -0.40 11.70
CA GLU A 98 9.60 0.09 12.34
C GLU A 98 10.83 -0.15 11.47
N PHE A 99 11.51 0.93 11.08
CA PHE A 99 12.72 0.84 10.28
C PHE A 99 13.90 1.46 11.04
N LYS A 100 14.87 0.61 11.39
CA LYS A 100 16.10 1.04 12.08
C LYS A 100 17.00 1.84 11.15
N ASN A 101 17.87 2.66 11.74
CA ASN A 101 18.86 3.47 11.03
C ASN A 101 18.22 4.51 10.11
N ILE A 102 17.43 5.40 10.71
CA ILE A 102 16.71 6.46 9.99
C ILE A 102 17.64 7.38 9.19
N GLU A 103 18.88 7.57 9.62
CA GLU A 103 19.89 8.38 8.91
C GLU A 103 20.19 7.84 7.50
N ALA A 104 19.99 6.54 7.27
CA ALA A 104 20.14 5.92 5.95
C ALA A 104 18.85 5.95 5.10
N ILE A 105 17.75 6.50 5.62
CA ILE A 105 16.45 6.59 4.96
C ILE A 105 16.25 8.05 4.53
N HIS A 106 16.25 8.28 3.22
CA HIS A 106 16.09 9.58 2.55
C HIS A 106 14.69 9.74 1.93
N SER A 107 14.02 8.63 1.63
CA SER A 107 12.62 8.67 1.21
C SER A 107 11.86 7.42 1.63
N ILE A 108 10.55 7.60 1.82
CA ILE A 108 9.60 6.53 2.11
C ILE A 108 8.50 6.63 1.05
N LYS A 109 8.20 5.51 0.38
CA LYS A 109 7.06 5.41 -0.51
C LYS A 109 6.10 4.36 0.03
N ILE A 110 4.82 4.71 0.08
CA ILE A 110 3.76 3.85 0.58
C ILE A 110 2.75 3.67 -0.55
N ARG A 111 2.41 2.42 -0.83
CA ARG A 111 1.38 2.07 -1.82
C ARG A 111 0.39 1.12 -1.18
N MET A 112 -0.90 1.43 -1.32
CA MET A 112 -1.98 0.59 -0.84
C MET A 112 -2.71 -0.04 -2.04
N ASN A 113 -2.94 -1.35 -2.02
CA ASN A 113 -3.71 -2.10 -3.02
C ASN A 113 -3.38 -1.77 -4.49
N SER A 114 -2.10 -1.56 -4.80
CA SER A 114 -1.63 -1.14 -6.14
C SER A 114 -2.11 0.24 -6.63
N GLY A 115 -2.69 1.07 -5.75
CA GLY A 115 -3.15 2.43 -6.04
C GLY A 115 -2.03 3.47 -6.09
N PRO A 116 -2.38 4.77 -5.99
CA PRO A 116 -1.41 5.86 -6.00
C PRO A 116 -0.35 5.77 -4.89
N ILE A 117 0.86 6.22 -5.21
CA ILE A 117 2.01 6.19 -4.30
C ILE A 117 2.08 7.48 -3.49
N LEU A 118 2.01 7.34 -2.16
CA LEU A 118 2.34 8.41 -1.23
C LEU A 118 3.86 8.45 -1.03
N SER A 119 4.50 9.62 -1.16
CA SER A 119 5.95 9.77 -1.09
C SER A 119 6.37 10.82 -0.06
N ILE A 120 7.10 10.39 0.96
CA ILE A 120 7.64 11.22 2.03
C ILE A 120 9.14 11.41 1.80
N ASN A 121 9.60 12.66 1.77
CA ASN A 121 11.04 12.96 1.79
C ASN A 121 11.50 13.14 3.25
N THR A 122 12.55 12.41 3.64
CA THR A 122 13.11 12.42 4.99
C THR A 122 14.48 13.11 5.09
N GLU A 123 15.06 13.59 3.98
CA GLU A 123 16.41 14.18 3.88
C GLU A 123 16.65 15.38 4.82
N ASN A 124 15.59 16.08 5.25
CA ASN A 124 15.68 17.27 6.11
C ASN A 124 14.86 17.16 7.41
N ASN A 125 14.44 15.95 7.78
CA ASN A 125 13.44 15.78 8.83
C ASN A 125 14.01 15.08 10.06
N GLU A 126 14.07 15.81 11.19
CA GLU A 126 14.14 15.25 12.55
C GLU A 126 12.91 14.37 12.90
N LYS A 127 11.97 14.22 11.96
CA LYS A 127 10.69 13.51 12.13
C LYS A 127 10.91 12.03 11.88
N ASN A 128 11.02 11.29 12.97
CA ASN A 128 11.12 9.85 12.95
C ASN A 128 9.79 9.15 13.27
N ILE A 129 8.71 9.89 13.45
CA ILE A 129 7.37 9.37 13.75
C ILE A 129 6.37 9.96 12.76
N TRP A 130 5.68 9.08 12.04
CA TRP A 130 4.66 9.45 11.07
C TRP A 130 3.38 8.69 11.34
N ARG A 131 2.26 9.38 11.18
CA ARG A 131 0.93 8.78 11.08
C ARG A 131 0.56 8.70 9.61
N VAL A 132 -0.04 7.58 9.22
CA VAL A 132 -0.56 7.32 7.88
C VAL A 132 -2.00 6.84 8.05
N GLY A 133 -2.95 7.46 7.36
CA GLY A 133 -4.35 7.10 7.52
C GLY A 133 -5.26 7.80 6.51
N PHE A 134 -6.54 7.46 6.54
CA PHE A 134 -7.53 8.06 5.66
C PHE A 134 -8.24 9.26 6.27
N TRP A 135 -8.33 10.32 5.45
CA TRP A 135 -9.26 11.42 5.63
C TRP A 135 -10.16 11.46 4.41
N SER A 136 -11.39 10.93 4.55
CA SER A 136 -12.29 10.73 3.41
C SER A 136 -11.63 9.81 2.36
N ASP A 137 -11.43 10.30 1.14
CA ASP A 137 -10.84 9.57 0.01
C ASP A 137 -9.32 9.81 -0.10
N THR A 138 -8.69 10.44 0.89
CA THR A 138 -7.28 10.80 0.83
C THR A 138 -6.48 10.00 1.84
N LEU A 139 -5.55 9.17 1.36
CA LEU A 139 -4.48 8.59 2.16
C LEU A 139 -3.48 9.70 2.48
N ARG A 140 -3.39 10.07 3.75
CA ARG A 140 -2.53 11.16 4.21
C ARG A 140 -1.44 10.65 5.13
N ALA A 141 -0.24 11.19 4.95
CA ALA A 141 0.84 11.05 5.92
C ALA A 141 1.10 12.39 6.61
N LEU A 142 1.35 12.35 7.92
CA LEU A 142 1.63 13.53 8.73
C LEU A 142 2.61 13.18 9.85
N PRO A 143 3.58 14.05 10.15
CA PRO A 143 4.55 13.79 11.20
C PRO A 143 3.95 14.06 12.58
N LEU A 144 4.38 13.26 13.54
CA LEU A 144 3.98 13.40 14.93
C LEU A 144 5.18 13.81 15.79
N ARG A 145 4.91 14.64 16.81
CA ARG A 145 5.90 14.99 17.84
C ARG A 145 6.05 13.91 18.89
N SER A 146 5.01 13.11 19.08
CA SER A 146 4.97 12.02 20.05
C SER A 146 4.17 10.85 19.49
N PRO A 147 4.40 9.62 19.96
CA PRO A 147 3.64 8.46 19.53
C PRO A 147 2.15 8.64 19.87
N PRO A 148 1.24 8.14 19.03
CA PRO A 148 -0.17 8.09 19.38
C PRO A 148 -0.40 7.26 20.66
N ILE A 149 -1.43 7.63 21.41
CA ILE A 149 -1.91 6.86 22.56
C ILE A 149 -3.15 6.12 22.08
N TYR A 150 -3.14 4.81 22.30
CA TYR A 150 -4.27 3.93 22.06
C TYR A 150 -4.71 3.41 23.44
N ASP A 151 -5.95 3.68 23.81
CA ASP A 151 -6.54 3.30 25.10
C ASP A 151 -7.27 1.95 25.00
#